data_AF-A0A8X6ND31-F1
#
_entry.id   AF-A0A8X6ND31-F1
#
_cell.length_a   1.000
_cell.length_b   1.000
_cell.length_c   1.000
_cell.angle_alpha   90.00
_cell.angle_beta   90.00
_cell.angle_gamma   90.00
#
_symmetry.space_group_name_H-M   'P 1'
#
loop_
_entity.id
_entity.type
_entity.pdbx_description
1 polymer ?
#
loop_
_entity_poly.entity_id
_entity_poly.type
_entity_poly.pdbx_seq_one_letter_code
_entity_poly.pdbx_strand_id
1 'polypeptide(L)'
;MSAITVQKYGWNSDLTSSPVKRVIEKSRQTGSIGDAKNTGHPKTCRSNANIEAVCENVDESPGTSIRHGGQELQISNSSLQRILTVDLRLHAYKVHLTPELKRNDS
;
A
#
# COMPACT_ATOMS: atom_id res chain seq x y z
N MET A 1 -0.95 0.05 59.80
CA MET A 1 -0.78 -0.90 58.67
C MET A 1 -0.54 -0.06 57.42
N SER A 2 0.72 0.06 56.97
CA SER A 2 1.06 0.83 55.77
C SER A 2 1.21 -0.13 54.59
N ALA A 3 0.44 0.10 53.53
CA ALA A 3 0.48 -0.72 52.32
C ALA A 3 1.80 -0.46 51.58
N ILE A 4 2.66 -1.48 51.49
CA ILE A 4 3.86 -1.45 50.65
C ILE A 4 3.40 -1.66 49.22
N THR A 5 3.30 -0.58 48.44
CA THR A 5 3.07 -0.67 47.00
C THR A 5 4.30 -1.30 46.36
N VAL A 6 4.15 -2.52 45.84
CA VAL A 6 5.25 -3.24 45.17
C VAL A 6 5.54 -2.54 43.83
N GLN A 7 6.63 -1.76 43.78
CA GLN A 7 7.10 -1.12 42.55
C GLN A 7 7.67 -2.17 41.61
N LYS A 8 6.89 -2.55 40.60
CA LYS A 8 7.13 -3.69 39.68
C LYS A 8 8.33 -3.50 38.73
N TYR A 9 8.95 -2.33 38.65
CA TYR A 9 9.99 -2.00 37.68
C TYR A 9 11.29 -1.59 38.40
N GLY A 10 12.42 -2.20 38.02
CA GLY A 10 13.77 -1.91 38.56
C GLY A 10 14.25 -0.49 38.24
N TRP A 11 15.54 -0.19 38.44
CA TRP A 11 16.22 1.14 38.55
C TRP A 11 15.82 2.28 37.58
N ASN A 12 14.98 2.02 36.58
CA ASN A 12 14.31 2.97 35.71
C ASN A 12 12.81 3.11 36.06
N SER A 13 12.45 3.29 37.34
CA SER A 13 11.05 3.44 37.76
C SER A 13 10.50 4.86 37.60
N ASP A 14 11.27 5.76 36.99
CA ASP A 14 10.89 7.16 36.84
C ASP A 14 9.82 7.32 35.75
N LEU A 15 8.57 7.25 36.18
CA LEU A 15 7.37 7.67 35.44
C LEU A 15 7.45 9.14 34.95
N THR A 16 8.49 9.86 35.37
CA THR A 16 8.86 11.23 34.97
C THR A 16 9.64 11.28 33.66
N SER A 17 10.12 10.14 33.15
CA SER A 17 10.91 10.08 31.92
C SER A 17 10.13 10.60 30.71
N SER A 18 10.82 11.31 29.81
CA SER A 18 10.25 11.92 28.59
C SER A 18 9.39 10.95 27.74
N PRO A 19 9.77 9.67 27.57
CA PRO A 19 8.94 8.69 26.87
C PRO A 19 7.59 8.43 27.55
N VAL A 20 7.55 8.32 28.89
CA VAL A 20 6.31 8.04 29.64
C VAL A 20 5.34 9.22 29.51
N LYS A 21 5.84 10.46 29.65
CA LYS A 21 5.03 11.67 29.45
C LYS A 21 4.48 11.76 28.03
N ARG A 22 5.28 11.43 27.01
CA ARG A 22 4.86 11.42 25.61
C ARG A 22 3.74 10.41 25.35
N VAL A 23 3.81 9.22 25.95
CA VAL A 23 2.77 8.20 25.82
C VAL A 23 1.48 8.63 26.52
N ILE A 24 1.57 9.21 27.72
CA ILE A 24 0.39 9.73 28.44
C ILE A 24 -0.29 10.84 27.64
N GLU A 25 0.49 11.79 27.11
CA GLU A 25 -0.06 12.92 26.35
C GLU A 25 -0.71 12.45 25.05
N LYS A 26 -0.03 11.59 24.29
CA LYS A 26 -0.59 10.98 23.08
C LYS A 26 -1.88 10.19 23.38
N SER A 27 -1.92 9.45 24.49
CA SER A 27 -3.11 8.73 24.93
C SER A 27 -4.26 9.67 25.28
N ARG A 28 -3.99 10.79 25.96
CA ARG A 28 -5.02 11.81 26.26
C ARG A 28 -5.59 12.46 25.00
N GLN A 29 -4.75 12.70 23.99
CA GLN A 29 -5.16 13.34 22.74
C GLN A 29 -5.90 12.38 21.80
N THR A 30 -5.44 11.14 21.65
CA THR A 30 -5.94 10.18 20.65
C THR A 30 -6.83 9.09 21.26
N GLY A 31 -6.86 8.92 22.59
CA GLY A 31 -7.54 7.81 23.27
C GLY A 31 -6.87 6.45 23.07
N SER A 32 -5.66 6.41 22.50
CA SER A 32 -4.95 5.18 22.14
C SER A 32 -3.49 5.21 22.60
N ILE A 33 -3.06 4.08 23.15
CA ILE A 33 -1.66 3.84 23.55
C ILE A 33 -0.84 3.28 22.37
N GLY A 34 -1.51 2.73 21.35
CA GLY A 34 -0.85 2.10 20.20
C GLY A 34 -0.03 3.07 19.37
N ASP A 35 0.98 2.56 18.66
CA ASP A 35 1.79 3.36 17.76
C ASP A 35 0.96 3.99 16.64
N ALA A 36 1.29 5.23 16.30
CA ALA A 36 0.65 5.89 15.18
C ALA A 36 1.12 5.20 13.88
N LYS A 37 0.26 5.17 12.85
CA LYS A 37 0.69 4.70 11.54
C LYS A 37 1.84 5.59 11.06
N ASN A 38 3.00 5.00 10.85
CA ASN A 38 4.13 5.70 10.24
C ASN A 38 3.78 6.03 8.79
N THR A 39 3.84 7.30 8.43
CA THR A 39 3.49 7.79 7.07
C THR A 39 4.42 7.22 5.99
N GLY A 40 5.59 6.68 6.36
CA GLY A 40 6.54 6.08 5.43
C GLY A 40 6.99 7.04 4.32
N HIS A 41 7.62 6.51 3.28
CA HIS A 41 8.01 7.31 2.11
C HIS A 41 6.82 7.44 1.13
N PRO A 42 6.58 8.64 0.56
CA PRO A 42 5.49 8.83 -0.40
C PRO A 42 5.73 8.01 -1.66
N LYS A 43 4.71 7.25 -2.09
CA LYS A 43 4.77 6.38 -3.27
C LYS A 43 4.38 7.16 -4.53
N THR A 44 5.30 7.97 -5.04
CA THR A 44 5.05 8.86 -6.20
C THR A 44 4.63 8.12 -7.46
N CYS A 45 5.24 6.96 -7.74
CA CYS A 45 4.92 6.17 -8.93
C CYS A 45 3.57 5.44 -8.86
N ARG A 46 3.01 5.22 -7.67
CA ARG A 46 1.71 4.53 -7.46
C ARG A 46 0.68 5.50 -6.92
N SER A 47 0.62 6.68 -7.53
CA SER A 47 -0.46 7.64 -7.31
C SER A 47 -1.77 7.09 -7.90
N ASN A 48 -2.91 7.56 -7.41
CA ASN A 48 -4.21 7.16 -7.97
C ASN A 48 -4.32 7.47 -9.47
N ALA A 49 -3.80 8.63 -9.90
CA ALA A 49 -3.77 9.01 -11.32
C ALA A 49 -2.98 8.01 -12.18
N ASN A 50 -1.83 7.52 -11.70
CA ASN A 50 -1.05 6.52 -12.44
C ASN A 50 -1.76 5.16 -12.47
N ILE A 51 -2.50 4.80 -11.41
CA ILE A 51 -3.27 3.56 -11.36
C ILE A 51 -4.42 3.60 -12.38
N GLU A 52 -5.14 4.72 -12.45
CA GLU A 52 -6.21 4.94 -13.43
C GLU A 52 -5.68 4.89 -14.87
N ALA A 53 -4.58 5.60 -15.16
CA ALA A 53 -3.97 5.59 -16.50
C ALA A 53 -3.49 4.20 -16.94
N VAL A 54 -2.95 3.40 -16.00
CA VAL A 54 -2.58 2.00 -16.29
C VAL A 54 -3.83 1.14 -16.52
N CYS A 55 -4.93 1.39 -15.80
CA CYS A 55 -6.19 0.67 -15.99
C CYS A 55 -6.74 0.90 -17.40
N GLU A 56 -6.84 2.17 -17.82
CA GLU A 56 -7.30 2.55 -19.16
C GLU A 56 -6.44 1.92 -20.27
N ASN A 57 -5.11 1.99 -20.13
CA ASN A 57 -4.19 1.39 -21.11
C ASN A 57 -4.37 -0.13 -21.25
N VAL A 58 -4.62 -0.84 -20.14
CA VAL A 58 -4.88 -2.28 -20.15
C VAL A 58 -6.22 -2.61 -20.80
N ASP A 59 -7.25 -1.81 -20.57
CA ASP A 59 -8.57 -1.99 -21.18
C ASP A 59 -8.53 -1.73 -22.69
N GLU A 60 -7.80 -0.72 -23.14
CA GLU A 60 -7.60 -0.41 -24.56
C GLU A 60 -6.73 -1.45 -25.28
N SER A 61 -5.63 -1.88 -24.65
CA SER A 61 -4.62 -2.73 -25.28
C SER A 61 -4.09 -3.80 -24.31
N PRO A 62 -4.86 -4.87 -24.05
CA PRO A 62 -4.52 -5.89 -23.05
C PRO A 62 -3.28 -6.73 -23.40
N GLY A 63 -2.82 -6.66 -24.66
CA GLY A 63 -1.62 -7.36 -25.15
C GLY A 63 -0.33 -6.56 -25.03
N THR A 64 -0.38 -5.30 -24.58
CA THR A 64 0.80 -4.43 -24.52
C THR A 64 1.82 -4.96 -23.52
N SER A 65 3.07 -5.09 -23.96
CA SER A 65 4.15 -5.52 -23.07
C SER A 65 4.42 -4.46 -22.00
N ILE A 66 4.83 -4.89 -20.81
CA ILE A 66 5.20 -4.01 -19.68
C ILE A 66 6.17 -2.91 -20.12
N ARG A 67 7.12 -3.24 -21.01
CA ARG A 67 8.11 -2.29 -21.52
C ARG A 67 7.48 -1.20 -22.38
N HIS A 68 6.55 -1.56 -23.27
CA HIS A 68 5.85 -0.61 -24.13
C HIS A 68 4.91 0.27 -23.31
N GLY A 69 4.08 -0.30 -22.43
CA GLY A 69 3.19 0.47 -21.56
C GLY A 69 3.94 1.39 -20.60
N GLY A 70 5.11 0.96 -20.09
CA GLY A 70 5.97 1.82 -19.27
C GLY A 70 6.51 3.04 -20.02
N GLN A 71 6.82 2.88 -21.32
CA GLN A 71 7.26 3.98 -22.17
C GLN A 71 6.11 4.95 -22.49
N GLU A 72 4.92 4.43 -22.79
CA GLU A 72 3.72 5.23 -23.08
C GLU A 72 3.28 6.07 -21.87
N LEU A 73 3.23 5.43 -20.69
CA LEU A 73 2.76 6.05 -19.46
C LEU A 73 3.86 6.80 -18.69
N GLN A 74 5.10 6.76 -19.18
CA GLN A 74 6.29 7.33 -18.52
C GLN A 74 6.50 6.80 -17.08
N ILE A 75 6.17 5.52 -16.86
CA ILE A 75 6.32 4.83 -15.57
C ILE A 75 7.41 3.77 -15.69
N SER A 76 8.23 3.63 -14.64
CA SER A 76 9.22 2.54 -14.61
C SER A 76 8.56 1.15 -14.71
N ASN A 77 9.18 0.24 -15.47
CA ASN A 77 8.67 -1.13 -15.66
C ASN A 77 8.33 -1.85 -14.34
N SER A 78 9.15 -1.66 -13.30
CA SER A 78 8.93 -2.28 -11.98
C SER A 78 7.74 -1.68 -11.22
N SER A 79 7.44 -0.40 -11.45
CA SER A 79 6.26 0.25 -10.86
C SER A 79 5.00 -0.15 -11.62
N LEU A 80 5.05 -0.18 -12.96
CA LEU A 80 3.94 -0.66 -13.78
C LEU A 80 3.59 -2.12 -13.45
N GLN A 81 4.59 -3.00 -13.34
CA GLN A 81 4.37 -4.39 -12.91
C GLN A 81 3.73 -4.49 -11.51
N ARG A 82 4.13 -3.62 -10.57
CA ARG A 82 3.51 -3.57 -9.24
C ARG A 82 2.06 -3.08 -9.30
N ILE A 83 1.76 -2.05 -10.10
CA ILE A 83 0.39 -1.56 -10.28
C ILE A 83 -0.48 -2.69 -10.84
N LEU A 84 -0.01 -3.37 -11.89
CA LEU A 84 -0.71 -4.51 -12.48
C LEU A 84 -0.97 -5.61 -11.44
N THR A 85 0.04 -6.05 -10.70
CA THR A 85 -0.05 -7.23 -9.82
C THR A 85 -0.64 -6.96 -8.44
N VAL A 86 -0.41 -5.79 -7.85
CA VAL A 86 -0.81 -5.46 -6.48
C VAL A 86 -2.10 -4.66 -6.46
N ASP A 87 -2.16 -3.60 -7.26
CA ASP A 87 -3.26 -2.65 -7.22
C ASP A 87 -4.43 -3.13 -8.10
N LEU A 88 -4.15 -3.60 -9.32
CA LEU A 88 -5.15 -4.16 -10.25
C LEU A 88 -5.34 -5.68 -10.14
N ARG A 89 -4.44 -6.38 -9.44
CA ARG A 89 -4.45 -7.84 -9.24
C ARG A 89 -4.51 -8.65 -10.55
N LEU A 90 -3.94 -8.08 -11.60
CA LEU A 90 -3.75 -8.70 -12.90
C LEU A 90 -2.43 -9.47 -12.89
N HIS A 91 -2.53 -10.79 -12.94
CA HIS A 91 -1.38 -11.67 -13.08
C HIS A 91 -1.18 -12.04 -14.55
N ALA A 92 0.08 -12.12 -14.99
CA ALA A 92 0.39 -12.63 -16.30
C ALA A 92 -0.26 -14.02 -16.45
N TYR A 93 -1.02 -14.19 -17.54
CA TYR A 93 -1.82 -15.37 -17.91
C TYR A 93 -3.33 -15.31 -17.59
N LYS A 94 -4.04 -14.49 -18.37
CA LYS A 94 -5.40 -14.83 -18.80
C LYS A 94 -5.54 -14.46 -20.27
N VAL A 95 -5.09 -15.35 -21.14
CA VAL A 95 -5.31 -15.22 -22.59
C VAL A 95 -6.82 -15.34 -22.80
N HIS A 96 -7.52 -14.22 -23.01
CA HIS A 96 -8.86 -14.23 -23.55
C HIS A 96 -8.74 -14.58 -25.03
N LEU A 97 -8.63 -15.87 -25.35
CA LEU A 97 -8.81 -16.35 -26.71
C LEU A 97 -10.30 -16.23 -27.00
N THR A 98 -10.76 -15.07 -27.48
CA THR A 98 -12.10 -14.93 -28.04
C THR A 98 -12.12 -15.72 -29.35
N PRO A 99 -12.93 -16.77 -29.48
CA PRO A 99 -13.12 -17.42 -30.77
C PRO A 99 -13.72 -16.37 -31.71
N GLU A 100 -13.04 -16.08 -32.82
CA GLU A 100 -13.69 -15.41 -33.95
C GLU A 100 -14.86 -16.30 -34.39
N LEU A 101 -16.09 -15.91 -34.02
CA LEU A 101 -17.28 -16.47 -34.64
C LEU A 101 -17.37 -15.91 -36.05
N LYS A 102 -16.67 -16.56 -37.00
CA LYS A 102 -17.04 -16.45 -38.41
C LYS A 102 -18.47 -16.99 -38.53
N ARG A 103 -19.45 -16.10 -38.72
CA ARG A 103 -20.70 -16.52 -39.34
C ARG A 103 -20.33 -16.93 -40.76
N ASN A 104 -20.32 -18.23 -40.99
CA ASN A 104 -20.37 -18.75 -42.34
C ASN A 104 -21.63 -18.15 -42.99
N ASP A 105 -21.44 -17.35 -44.04
CA ASP A 105 -22.53 -17.01 -44.94
C ASP A 105 -23.07 -18.32 -45.53
N SER A 106 -24.38 -18.53 -45.40
CA SER A 106 -25.15 -19.59 -46.06
C SER A 106 -26.40 -18.96 -46.64
#